data_AF-A0A641S0T8-F1
#
_entry.id   AF-A0A641S0T8-F1
#
_cell.length_a   1.000
_cell.length_b   1.000
_cell.length_c   1.000
_cell.angle_alpha   90.00
_cell.angle_beta   90.00
_cell.angle_gamma   90.00
#
_symmetry.space_group_name_H-M   'P 1'
#
loop_
_entity.id
_entity.type
_entity.pdbx_description
1 polymer ?
#
loop_
_entity_poly.entity_id
_entity_poly.type
_entity_poly.pdbx_seq_one_letter_code
_entity_poly.pdbx_strand_id
1 'polypeptide(L)'
;LYQALGVLLPLITTNCCILGVAILVIQKDYDLLTGVVYAFSTAIGFGLALVLFAGLREQMSLVKIPKGMQGTPIALITAGLLAMAFMGFSGVV
;
A
#
# COMPACT_ATOMS: atom_id res chain seq x y z
N LEU A 1 19.61 2.83 -7.88
CA LEU A 1 18.56 3.39 -7.01
C LEU A 1 18.18 4.84 -7.36
N TYR A 2 19.10 5.82 -7.32
CA TYR A 2 18.78 7.25 -7.53
C TYR A 2 18.16 7.59 -8.91
N GLN A 3 18.61 6.93 -9.99
CA GLN A 3 18.06 7.09 -11.36
C GLN A 3 16.63 6.50 -11.51
N ALA A 4 16.27 5.50 -10.71
CA ALA A 4 14.90 4.96 -10.67
C ALA A 4 13.99 5.79 -9.73
N LEU A 5 14.57 6.42 -8.70
CA LEU A 5 13.84 7.10 -7.63
C LEU A 5 13.58 8.60 -7.89
N GLY A 6 14.26 9.22 -8.86
CA GLY A 6 14.07 10.64 -9.18
C GLY A 6 12.62 11.00 -9.56
N VAL A 7 11.95 10.11 -10.31
CA VAL A 7 10.52 10.25 -10.65
C VAL A 7 9.61 9.80 -9.50
N LEU A 8 10.10 8.96 -8.58
CA LEU A 8 9.32 8.47 -7.45
C LEU A 8 9.21 9.50 -6.32
N LEU A 9 10.13 10.46 -6.18
CA LEU A 9 10.06 11.49 -5.14
C LEU A 9 8.74 12.31 -5.18
N PRO A 10 8.33 12.86 -6.34
CA PRO A 10 7.02 13.53 -6.47
C PRO A 10 5.82 12.57 -6.32
N LEU A 11 6.01 11.29 -6.68
CA LEU A 11 4.97 10.27 -6.57
C LEU A 11 4.75 9.84 -5.10
N ILE A 12 5.80 9.92 -4.27
CA ILE A 12 5.70 9.66 -2.83
C ILE A 12 4.92 10.80 -2.16
N THR A 13 5.22 12.06 -2.46
CA THR A 13 4.52 13.20 -1.82
C THR A 13 3.03 13.28 -2.16
N THR A 14 2.62 12.68 -3.28
CA THR A 14 1.21 12.60 -3.72
C THR A 14 0.55 11.26 -3.39
N ASN A 15 1.19 10.44 -2.56
CA ASN A 15 0.65 9.14 -2.17
C ASN A 15 -0.59 9.29 -1.27
N CYS A 16 -1.66 8.57 -1.62
CA CYS A 16 -2.93 8.60 -0.90
C CYS A 16 -2.85 8.10 0.56
N CYS A 17 -1.97 7.14 0.85
CA CYS A 17 -1.76 6.65 2.22
C CYS A 17 -1.13 7.73 3.09
N ILE A 18 -0.12 8.45 2.58
CA ILE A 18 0.57 9.51 3.32
C ILE A 18 -0.38 10.68 3.61
N LEU A 19 -1.13 11.12 2.59
CA LEU A 19 -2.14 12.16 2.76
C LEU A 19 -3.23 11.73 3.76
N GLY A 20 -3.68 10.47 3.68
CA GLY A 20 -4.68 9.93 4.60
C GLY A 20 -4.22 9.93 6.07
N VAL A 21 -2.97 9.52 6.33
CA VAL A 21 -2.40 9.57 7.69
C VAL A 21 -2.34 11.00 8.21
N ALA A 22 -1.89 11.96 7.40
CA ALA A 22 -1.82 13.36 7.80
C ALA A 22 -3.21 13.92 8.18
N ILE A 23 -4.24 13.61 7.38
CA ILE A 23 -5.62 14.02 7.65
C ILE A 23 -6.15 13.35 8.93
N LEU A 24 -5.89 12.06 9.13
CA LEU A 24 -6.37 11.31 10.31
C LEU A 24 -5.72 11.79 11.61
N VAL A 25 -4.43 12.14 11.59
CA VAL A 25 -3.73 12.71 12.75
C VAL A 25 -4.38 14.02 13.19
N ILE A 26 -4.77 14.87 12.24
CA ILE A 26 -5.47 16.13 12.51
C ILE A 26 -6.89 15.88 13.01
N GLN A 27 -7.66 15.01 12.35
CA GLN A 27 -9.05 14.74 12.74
C GLN A 27 -9.19 14.06 14.12
N LYS A 28 -8.14 13.34 14.55
CA LYS A 28 -8.10 12.64 15.84
C LYS A 28 -7.46 13.47 16.97
N ASP A 29 -7.02 14.71 16.67
CA ASP A 29 -6.29 15.58 17.61
C ASP A 29 -5.13 14.87 18.34
N TYR A 30 -4.32 14.12 17.59
CA TYR A 30 -3.15 13.46 18.18
C TYR A 30 -2.02 14.47 18.46
N ASP A 31 -1.44 14.37 19.67
CA ASP A 31 -0.21 15.08 20.01
C ASP A 31 0.99 14.55 19.19
N LEU A 32 2.08 15.32 19.12
CA LEU A 32 3.25 15.03 18.28
C LEU A 32 3.78 13.60 18.49
N LEU A 33 3.91 13.16 19.75
CA LEU A 33 4.41 11.84 20.08
C LEU A 33 3.48 10.73 19.56
N THR A 34 2.18 10.87 19.83
CA THR A 34 1.15 9.91 19.41
C THR A 34 1.02 9.87 17.89
N GLY A 35 1.10 11.03 17.23
CA GLY A 35 1.07 11.16 15.77
C GLY A 35 2.26 10.47 15.09
N VAL A 36 3.47 10.60 15.64
CA VAL A 36 4.66 9.91 15.13
C VAL A 36 4.52 8.40 15.27
N VAL A 37 4.08 7.91 16.44
CA VAL A 37 3.86 6.47 16.66
C VAL A 37 2.77 5.92 15.73
N TYR A 38 1.69 6.67 15.54
CA TYR A 38 0.60 6.32 14.62
C TYR A 38 1.07 6.25 13.16
N ALA A 39 1.81 7.25 12.70
CA ALA A 39 2.37 7.30 11.36
C ALA A 39 3.37 6.15 11.13
N PHE A 40 4.24 5.86 12.11
CA PHE A 40 5.20 4.77 12.03
C PHE A 40 4.52 3.40 11.95
N SER A 41 3.52 3.17 12.80
CA SER A 41 2.72 1.93 12.78
C SER A 41 1.99 1.75 11.46
N THR A 42 1.42 2.83 10.91
CA THR A 42 0.75 2.81 9.61
C THR A 42 1.73 2.53 8.47
N ALA A 43 2.94 3.11 8.52
CA ALA A 43 3.98 2.86 7.53
C ALA A 43 4.44 1.39 7.50
N ILE A 44 4.55 0.74 8.68
CA ILE A 44 4.84 -0.70 8.77
C ILE A 44 3.73 -1.51 8.09
N GLY A 45 2.46 -1.22 8.40
CA GLY A 45 1.32 -1.91 7.78
C GLY A 45 1.28 -1.74 6.27
N PHE A 46 1.51 -0.52 5.77
CA PHE A 46 1.59 -0.25 4.35
C PHE A 46 2.77 -0.96 3.67
N GLY A 47 3.93 -0.99 4.32
CA GLY A 47 5.11 -1.74 3.85
C GLY A 47 4.82 -3.23 3.72
N LEU A 48 4.16 -3.84 4.71
CA LEU A 48 3.76 -5.24 4.67
C LEU A 48 2.80 -5.52 3.51
N ALA A 49 1.80 -4.66 3.30
CA ALA A 49 0.88 -4.79 2.17
C ALA A 49 1.60 -4.71 0.80
N LEU A 50 2.58 -3.82 0.65
CA LEU A 50 3.38 -3.70 -0.57
C LEU A 50 4.26 -4.93 -0.81
N VAL A 51 4.89 -5.48 0.22
CA VAL A 51 5.74 -6.69 0.10
C VAL A 51 4.89 -7.88 -0.32
N LEU A 52 3.71 -8.07 0.28
CA LEU A 52 2.76 -9.12 -0.13
C LEU A 52 2.33 -8.95 -1.58
N PHE A 53 1.97 -7.72 -1.96
CA PHE A 53 1.53 -7.43 -3.33
C PHE A 53 2.65 -7.66 -4.36
N ALA A 54 3.90 -7.30 -4.02
CA ALA A 54 5.07 -7.59 -4.85
C ALA A 54 5.29 -9.10 -5.03
N GLY A 55 5.21 -9.88 -3.94
CA GLY A 55 5.32 -11.34 -4.00
C GLY A 55 4.23 -11.98 -4.85
N LEU A 56 2.98 -11.53 -4.72
CA LEU A 56 1.88 -11.98 -5.60
C LEU A 56 2.17 -11.67 -7.07
N ARG A 57 2.69 -10.48 -7.36
CA ARG A 57 3.03 -10.06 -8.74
C ARG A 57 4.16 -10.90 -9.33
N GLU A 58 5.15 -11.26 -8.54
CA GLU A 58 6.23 -12.16 -8.96
C GLU A 58 5.69 -13.56 -9.27
N GLN A 59 4.84 -14.12 -8.41
CA GLN A 59 4.17 -15.40 -8.66
C GLN A 59 3.34 -15.39 -9.95
N MET A 60 2.58 -14.32 -10.19
CA MET A 60 1.81 -14.15 -11.42
C MET A 60 2.67 -14.10 -12.68
N SER A 61 3.90 -13.62 -12.60
CA SER A 61 4.82 -13.58 -13.75
C SER A 61 5.29 -14.97 -14.20
N LEU A 62 5.23 -15.95 -13.30
CA LEU A 62 5.60 -17.35 -13.57
C LEU A 62 4.44 -18.15 -14.21
N VAL A 63 3.22 -17.61 -14.23
CA VAL A 63 2.01 -18.28 -14.72
C VAL A 63 1.59 -17.71 -16.07
N LYS A 64 1.01 -18.55 -16.94
CA LYS A 64 0.44 -18.09 -18.22
C LYS A 64 -0.85 -17.30 -18.00
N ILE A 65 -0.75 -15.98 -18.07
CA ILE A 65 -1.89 -15.05 -18.03
C ILE A 65 -2.37 -14.76 -19.47
N PRO A 66 -3.69 -14.78 -19.76
CA PRO A 66 -4.22 -14.43 -21.07
C PRO A 66 -3.80 -13.02 -21.50
N LYS A 67 -3.48 -12.83 -22.78
CA LYS A 67 -2.84 -11.61 -23.32
C LYS A 67 -3.56 -10.31 -22.91
N GLY A 68 -4.89 -10.31 -22.86
CA GLY A 68 -5.69 -9.12 -22.49
C GLY A 68 -5.67 -8.76 -20.99
N MET A 69 -5.22 -9.66 -20.12
CA MET A 69 -5.18 -9.43 -18.67
C MET A 69 -3.77 -9.14 -18.13
N GLN A 70 -2.75 -9.18 -18.99
CA GLN A 70 -1.36 -8.97 -18.58
C GLN A 70 -1.12 -7.53 -18.10
N GLY A 71 -0.30 -7.38 -17.06
CA GLY A 71 0.06 -6.08 -16.50
C GLY A 71 -0.98 -5.54 -15.51
N THR A 72 -1.52 -4.35 -15.79
CA THR A 72 -2.40 -3.61 -14.88
C THR A 72 -3.72 -4.31 -14.53
N PRO A 73 -4.42 -4.98 -15.47
CA PRO A 73 -5.70 -5.60 -15.16
C PRO A 73 -5.61 -6.67 -14.07
N ILE A 74 -4.66 -7.61 -14.19
CA ILE A 74 -4.47 -8.65 -13.18
C ILE A 74 -3.93 -8.08 -11.86
N ALA A 75 -3.12 -7.02 -11.91
CA ALA A 75 -2.64 -6.32 -10.73
C ALA A 75 -3.81 -5.70 -9.93
N LEU A 76 -4.81 -5.14 -10.59
CA LEU A 76 -6.00 -4.59 -9.92
C LEU A 76 -6.87 -5.69 -9.30
N ILE A 77 -7.07 -6.81 -10.00
CA ILE A 77 -7.85 -7.95 -9.48
C ILE A 77 -7.18 -8.51 -8.22
N THR A 78 -5.87 -8.70 -8.26
CA THR A 78 -5.12 -9.23 -7.12
C THR A 78 -5.00 -8.24 -5.97
N ALA A 79 -4.93 -6.93 -6.25
CA ALA A 79 -5.05 -5.91 -5.21
C ALA A 79 -6.43 -5.97 -4.53
N GLY A 80 -7.50 -6.19 -5.30
CA GLY A 80 -8.85 -6.37 -4.77
C GLY A 80 -8.98 -7.63 -3.90
N LEU A 81 -8.42 -8.76 -4.35
CA LEU A 81 -8.38 -10.00 -3.55
C LEU A 81 -7.58 -9.82 -2.26
N LEU A 82 -6.45 -9.14 -2.34
CA LEU A 82 -5.63 -8.79 -1.17
C LEU A 82 -6.40 -7.89 -0.20
N ALA A 83 -7.15 -6.90 -0.70
CA ALA A 83 -8.00 -6.04 0.13
C ALA A 83 -9.11 -6.85 0.84
N MET A 84 -9.73 -7.83 0.17
CA MET A 84 -10.70 -8.73 0.79
C MET A 84 -10.07 -9.59 1.89
N ALA A 85 -8.82 -10.06 1.71
CA ALA A 85 -8.11 -10.76 2.76
C ALA A 85 -7.87 -9.87 3.99
N PHE A 86 -7.49 -8.60 3.78
CA PHE A 86 -7.31 -7.64 4.87
C PHE A 86 -8.62 -7.22 5.56
N MET A 87 -9.76 -7.23 4.86
CA MET A 87 -11.07 -7.01 5.50
C MET A 87 -11.39 -8.05 6.56
N GLY A 88 -10.76 -9.24 6.54
CA GLY A 88 -10.87 -10.22 7.63
C GLY A 88 -10.34 -9.73 8.98
N PHE A 89 -9.49 -8.70 9.00
CA PHE A 89 -9.06 -8.03 10.24
C PHE A 89 -10.03 -6.93 10.71
N SER A 90 -11.05 -6.60 9.91
CA SER A 90 -12.06 -5.62 10.28
C SER A 90 -12.89 -6.17 11.45
N GLY A 91 -12.80 -5.52 12.62
CA GLY A 91 -13.47 -5.94 13.84
C GLY A 91 -12.54 -6.56 14.90
N VAL A 92 -11.24 -6.68 14.62
CA VAL A 92 -10.24 -6.94 15.66
C VAL A 92 -10.07 -5.65 16.48
N VAL A 93 -10.40 -5.73 17.77
CA VAL A 93 -10.27 -4.65 18.77
C VAL A 93 -9.07 -4.87 19.69
#